data_AF-N1M2H9-F1
#
_entry.id   AF-N1M2H9-F1
#
_cell.length_a   1.000
_cell.length_b   1.000
_cell.length_c   1.000
_cell.angle_alpha   90.00
_cell.angle_beta   90.00
_cell.angle_gamma   90.00
#
_symmetry.space_group_name_H-M   'P 1'
#
loop_
_entity.id
_entity.type
_entity.pdbx_description
1 polymer ?
#
loop_
_entity_poly.entity_id
_entity_poly.type
_entity_poly.pdbx_seq_one_letter_code
_entity_poly.pdbx_strand_id
1 'polypeptide(L)'
;MTYPLVEKSRERSEAGRHFVIEDYTKTPSLCRRGVWVGRRVDFSETVLMSFEHGQDDLSVGWIVNGAAISPAGYYAPCQGVPTIRYRCPGDGRNLHTISLMSTPGSDQDCVDLQVVFTRPPQWNPLEYGPSKKVCLQGRIVEWPWFLLQQEQQCWERFRNVFEKYVVVPRPVPAPPGPVERWIASLRGDEAATVRAELDTVEQLDHARDGDFLAEIRADLAARFLRWANSEDGPGAVDRSPPRSDPGRDSS
;
A
#
# COMPACT_ATOMS: atom_id res chain seq x y z
N MET A 1 11.38 -17.46 -25.09
CA MET A 1 10.16 -17.67 -24.29
C MET A 1 10.35 -16.99 -22.95
N THR A 2 9.33 -16.34 -22.40
CA THR A 2 9.41 -15.69 -21.08
C THR A 2 8.74 -16.59 -20.05
N TYR A 3 9.53 -17.15 -19.14
CA TYR A 3 9.03 -17.98 -18.05
C TYR A 3 8.44 -17.07 -16.95
N PRO A 4 7.17 -17.23 -16.55
CA PRO A 4 6.53 -16.33 -15.59
C PRO A 4 6.86 -16.71 -14.14
N LEU A 5 6.81 -15.70 -13.25
CA LEU A 5 6.78 -15.89 -11.81
C LEU A 5 5.31 -15.92 -11.34
N VAL A 6 4.88 -17.06 -10.81
CA VAL A 6 3.46 -17.36 -10.51
C VAL A 6 3.23 -17.56 -9.02
N GLU A 7 2.14 -17.01 -8.48
CA GLU A 7 1.65 -17.32 -7.14
C GLU A 7 0.85 -18.62 -7.20
N LYS A 8 1.32 -19.66 -6.48
CA LYS A 8 0.69 -21.00 -6.46
C LYS A 8 -0.36 -21.10 -5.37
N SER A 9 -0.09 -20.55 -4.19
CA SER A 9 -1.05 -20.51 -3.09
C SER A 9 -0.85 -19.28 -2.21
N ARG A 10 -1.93 -18.88 -1.54
CA ARG A 10 -1.96 -17.90 -0.47
C ARG A 10 -2.86 -18.43 0.63
N GLU A 11 -2.28 -18.62 1.81
CA GLU A 11 -2.94 -19.26 2.94
C GLU A 11 -2.81 -18.37 4.18
N ARG A 12 -3.79 -18.46 5.08
CA ARG A 12 -3.78 -17.76 6.36
C ARG A 12 -3.94 -18.77 7.49
N SER A 13 -3.08 -18.67 8.50
CA SER A 13 -3.20 -19.41 9.74
C SER A 13 -3.42 -18.42 10.88
N GLU A 14 -4.60 -18.49 11.50
CA GLU A 14 -4.97 -17.59 12.59
C GLU A 14 -4.12 -17.86 13.84
N ALA A 15 -3.59 -16.79 14.42
CA ALA A 15 -2.77 -16.83 15.63
C ALA A 15 -3.48 -16.21 16.85
N GLY A 16 -4.44 -15.30 16.62
CA GLY A 16 -5.18 -14.68 17.72
C GLY A 16 -6.30 -13.74 17.28
N ARG A 17 -7.18 -13.43 18.24
CA ARG A 17 -8.27 -12.46 18.08
C ARG A 17 -8.37 -11.58 19.32
N HIS A 18 -8.59 -10.29 19.11
CA HIS A 18 -8.77 -9.30 20.18
C HIS A 18 -9.67 -8.16 19.72
N PHE A 19 -10.19 -7.42 20.70
CA PHE A 19 -10.88 -6.18 20.42
C PHE A 19 -9.88 -5.07 20.15
N VAL A 20 -10.23 -4.21 19.21
CA VAL A 20 -9.56 -2.93 18.97
C VAL A 20 -10.58 -1.82 19.12
N ILE A 21 -10.17 -0.76 19.81
CA ILE A 21 -11.01 0.40 20.10
C ILE A 21 -10.31 1.63 19.54
N GLU A 22 -10.99 2.34 18.65
CA GLU A 22 -10.54 3.63 18.12
C GLU A 22 -11.50 4.72 18.57
N ASP A 23 -10.96 5.76 19.23
CA ASP A 23 -11.73 6.85 19.80
C ASP A 23 -11.58 8.13 18.95
N TYR A 24 -12.49 8.29 17.99
CA TYR A 24 -12.55 9.45 17.10
C TYR A 24 -13.14 10.69 17.77
N THR A 25 -13.47 10.65 19.06
CA THR A 25 -13.79 11.87 19.82
C THR A 25 -12.55 12.65 20.20
N LYS A 26 -11.41 11.97 20.37
CA LYS A 26 -10.12 12.58 20.73
C LYS A 26 -9.27 12.92 19.52
N THR A 27 -9.32 12.09 18.49
CA THR A 27 -8.63 12.31 17.21
C THR A 27 -9.65 12.19 16.09
N PRO A 28 -10.43 13.25 15.81
CA PRO A 28 -11.42 13.24 14.75
C PRO A 28 -10.84 12.78 13.41
N SER A 29 -11.62 11.98 12.69
CA SER A 29 -11.42 11.69 11.26
C SER A 29 -12.61 12.27 10.51
N LEU A 30 -12.46 12.50 9.20
CA LEU A 30 -13.53 13.11 8.41
C LEU A 30 -14.81 12.24 8.45
N CYS A 31 -14.65 10.93 8.23
CA CYS A 31 -15.78 9.99 8.09
C CYS A 31 -15.93 8.95 9.19
N ARG A 32 -15.09 9.01 10.22
CA ARG A 32 -15.25 8.17 11.42
C ARG A 32 -15.53 9.04 12.63
N ARG A 33 -16.56 8.68 13.38
CA ARG A 33 -17.06 9.45 14.53
C ARG A 33 -17.30 8.54 15.72
N GLY A 34 -17.19 9.12 16.91
CA GLY A 34 -17.43 8.41 18.17
C GLY A 34 -16.36 7.35 18.43
N VAL A 35 -16.75 6.30 19.16
CA VAL A 35 -15.87 5.19 19.49
C VAL A 35 -16.20 4.00 18.59
N TRP A 36 -15.23 3.56 17.81
CA TRP A 36 -15.33 2.38 16.96
C TRP A 36 -14.74 1.18 17.70
N VAL A 37 -15.50 0.10 17.76
CA VAL A 37 -15.05 -1.17 18.34
C VAL A 37 -15.04 -2.21 17.23
N GLY A 38 -13.85 -2.70 16.92
CA GLY A 38 -13.61 -3.70 15.89
C GLY A 38 -13.01 -4.98 16.47
N ARG A 39 -12.91 -6.00 15.62
CA ARG A 39 -12.18 -7.23 15.92
C ARG A 39 -10.88 -7.22 15.13
N ARG A 40 -9.75 -7.23 15.83
CA ARG A 40 -8.46 -7.48 15.21
C ARG A 40 -8.20 -8.98 15.21
N VAL A 41 -7.81 -9.49 14.05
CA VAL A 41 -7.42 -10.88 13.84
C VAL A 41 -5.97 -10.88 13.43
N ASP A 42 -5.12 -11.51 14.25
CA ASP A 42 -3.70 -11.71 13.95
C ASP A 42 -3.52 -13.11 13.34
N PHE A 43 -2.76 -13.20 12.25
CA PHE A 43 -2.52 -14.44 11.50
C PHE A 43 -1.16 -14.40 10.81
N SER A 44 -0.60 -15.58 10.52
CA SER A 44 0.48 -15.67 9.54
C SER A 44 -0.12 -15.88 8.15
N GLU A 45 0.19 -14.99 7.21
CA GLU A 45 -0.11 -15.17 5.80
C GLU A 45 1.09 -15.81 5.13
N THR A 46 0.89 -16.90 4.42
CA THR A 46 1.93 -17.60 3.67
C THR A 46 1.61 -17.59 2.18
N VAL A 47 2.55 -17.14 1.36
CA VAL A 47 2.44 -17.10 -0.09
C VAL A 47 3.51 -18.00 -0.69
N LEU A 48 3.12 -18.94 -1.54
CA LEU A 48 4.04 -19.77 -2.30
C LEU A 48 4.19 -19.23 -3.72
N MET A 49 5.40 -18.83 -4.06
CA MET A 49 5.77 -18.38 -5.40
C MET A 49 6.55 -19.49 -6.11
N SER A 50 6.34 -19.61 -7.42
CA SER A 50 7.05 -20.55 -8.27
C SER A 50 7.56 -19.91 -9.55
N PHE A 51 8.75 -20.31 -9.94
CA PHE A 51 9.33 -20.08 -11.25
C PHE A 51 9.57 -21.43 -11.93
N GLU A 52 8.94 -21.63 -13.08
CA GLU A 52 9.08 -22.87 -13.85
C GLU A 52 9.66 -22.57 -15.22
N HIS A 53 10.71 -23.30 -15.61
CA HIS A 53 11.38 -23.13 -16.90
C HIS A 53 11.37 -24.41 -17.75
N GLY A 54 11.81 -24.29 -19.00
CA GLY A 54 11.93 -25.40 -19.94
C GLY A 54 13.09 -26.33 -19.58
N GLN A 55 13.48 -27.22 -20.52
CA GLN A 55 14.60 -28.17 -20.34
C GLN A 55 16.00 -27.52 -20.35
N ASP A 56 16.06 -26.19 -20.27
CA ASP A 56 17.31 -25.45 -20.14
C ASP A 56 17.96 -25.81 -18.79
N ASP A 57 19.25 -26.16 -18.81
CA ASP A 57 20.02 -26.37 -17.58
C ASP A 57 20.31 -25.01 -16.94
N LEU A 58 19.36 -24.48 -16.17
CA LEU A 58 19.49 -23.20 -15.45
C LEU A 58 19.82 -23.45 -13.98
N SER A 59 20.79 -22.71 -13.47
CA SER A 59 20.93 -22.54 -12.02
C SER A 59 20.16 -21.30 -11.62
N VAL A 60 19.13 -21.48 -10.79
CA VAL A 60 18.19 -20.42 -10.42
C VAL A 60 18.42 -20.02 -8.96
N GLY A 61 18.32 -18.72 -8.71
CA GLY A 61 18.36 -18.12 -7.40
C GLY A 61 17.33 -17.00 -7.25
N TRP A 62 17.30 -16.42 -6.06
CA TRP A 62 16.33 -15.40 -5.68
C TRP A 62 17.03 -14.17 -5.11
N ILE A 63 16.53 -13.01 -5.51
CA ILE A 63 16.82 -11.73 -4.88
C ILE A 63 15.53 -11.23 -4.23
N VAL A 64 15.62 -10.82 -2.97
CA VAL A 64 14.53 -10.22 -2.20
C VAL A 64 14.95 -8.82 -1.78
N ASN A 65 14.21 -7.79 -2.19
CA ASN A 65 14.53 -6.37 -1.92
C ASN A 65 15.97 -5.99 -2.33
N GLY A 66 16.44 -6.50 -3.47
CA GLY A 66 17.80 -6.24 -3.96
C GLY A 66 18.91 -7.03 -3.26
N ALA A 67 18.60 -7.84 -2.25
CA ALA A 67 19.56 -8.73 -1.60
C ALA A 67 19.41 -10.17 -2.10
N ALA A 68 20.50 -10.78 -2.55
CA ALA A 68 20.53 -12.21 -2.86
C ALA A 68 20.32 -13.02 -1.58
N ILE A 69 19.44 -14.02 -1.65
CA ILE A 69 19.15 -14.90 -0.52
C ILE A 69 19.80 -16.27 -0.70
N SER A 70 20.23 -16.87 0.41
CA SER A 70 20.62 -18.28 0.42
C SER A 70 19.36 -19.14 0.53
N PRO A 71 19.25 -20.25 -0.24
CA PRO A 71 18.24 -21.26 -0.01
C PRO A 71 18.26 -21.69 1.46
N ALA A 72 17.09 -21.66 2.10
CA ALA A 72 16.95 -21.94 3.53
C ALA A 72 15.93 -23.06 3.75
N GLY A 73 16.31 -24.07 4.55
CA GLY A 73 15.45 -25.17 4.95
C GLY A 73 14.40 -24.78 6.01
N TYR A 74 14.55 -23.61 6.64
CA TYR A 74 13.65 -23.01 7.62
C TYR A 74 13.32 -21.57 7.20
N TYR A 75 12.36 -20.93 7.89
CA TYR A 75 12.00 -19.54 7.63
C TYR A 75 13.07 -18.55 8.13
N ALA A 76 13.82 -17.96 7.21
CA ALA A 76 14.81 -16.90 7.46
C ALA A 76 14.19 -15.51 7.21
N PRO A 77 14.57 -14.45 7.95
CA PRO A 77 14.01 -13.12 7.73
C PRO A 77 14.43 -12.54 6.37
N CYS A 78 13.53 -11.80 5.72
CA CYS A 78 13.85 -11.01 4.53
C CYS A 78 14.63 -9.74 4.92
N GLN A 79 15.67 -9.41 4.17
CA GLN A 79 16.43 -8.19 4.41
C GLN A 79 15.58 -6.94 4.15
N GLY A 80 15.68 -5.96 5.06
CA GLY A 80 14.90 -4.72 5.01
C GLY A 80 13.45 -4.86 5.46
N VAL A 81 12.91 -6.09 5.56
CA VAL A 81 11.52 -6.36 5.95
C VAL A 81 11.48 -7.61 6.86
N PRO A 82 11.96 -7.50 8.12
CA PRO A 82 12.13 -8.65 9.01
C PRO A 82 10.79 -9.28 9.47
N THR A 83 9.69 -8.57 9.30
CA THR A 83 8.31 -9.03 9.51
C THR A 83 7.91 -10.10 8.50
N ILE A 84 8.57 -10.17 7.33
CA ILE A 84 8.39 -11.21 6.32
C ILE A 84 9.59 -12.16 6.37
N ARG A 85 9.31 -13.45 6.37
CA ARG A 85 10.31 -14.52 6.37
C ARG A 85 10.17 -15.37 5.13
N TYR A 86 11.27 -15.86 4.58
CA TYR A 86 11.29 -16.71 3.41
C TYR A 86 11.81 -18.11 3.74
N ARG A 87 11.36 -19.10 2.97
CA ARG A 87 11.89 -20.47 2.92
C ARG A 87 11.90 -20.93 1.47
N CYS A 88 12.86 -21.75 1.08
CA CYS A 88 12.86 -22.42 -0.23
C CYS A 88 12.47 -23.88 -0.03
N PRO A 89 11.17 -24.25 -0.14
CA PRO A 89 10.69 -25.58 0.26
C PRO A 89 11.16 -26.72 -0.64
N GLY A 90 11.79 -26.41 -1.77
CA GLY A 90 12.46 -27.38 -2.62
C GLY A 90 12.20 -27.12 -4.09
N ASP A 91 13.17 -27.54 -4.91
CA ASP A 91 13.21 -27.25 -6.34
C ASP A 91 13.10 -28.58 -7.10
N GLY A 92 12.08 -28.71 -7.95
CA GLY A 92 12.08 -29.73 -9.00
C GLY A 92 13.10 -29.35 -10.08
N ARG A 93 13.47 -30.31 -10.95
CA ARG A 93 14.53 -30.08 -11.97
C ARG A 93 14.39 -28.76 -12.74
N ASN A 94 13.16 -28.35 -13.06
CA ASN A 94 12.88 -27.08 -13.72
C ASN A 94 11.88 -26.18 -12.95
N LEU A 95 11.60 -26.50 -11.68
CA LEU A 95 10.61 -25.80 -10.86
C LEU A 95 11.30 -25.30 -9.61
N HIS A 96 11.37 -24.00 -9.43
CA HIS A 96 12.01 -23.36 -8.28
C HIS A 96 10.95 -22.66 -7.46
N THR A 97 10.97 -22.83 -6.15
CA THR A 97 9.94 -22.27 -5.28
C THR A 97 10.49 -21.47 -4.12
N ILE A 98 9.75 -20.44 -3.73
CA ILE A 98 10.01 -19.65 -2.54
C ILE A 98 8.68 -19.39 -1.82
N SER A 99 8.65 -19.70 -0.54
CA SER A 99 7.54 -19.40 0.35
C SER A 99 7.89 -18.16 1.16
N LEU A 100 6.99 -17.17 1.16
CA LEU A 100 7.06 -15.96 1.98
C LEU A 100 5.99 -16.04 3.05
N MET A 101 6.31 -15.68 4.29
CA MET A 101 5.40 -15.76 5.43
C MET A 101 5.46 -14.47 6.26
N SER A 102 4.31 -13.88 6.57
CA SER A 102 4.22 -12.74 7.49
C SER A 102 4.29 -13.18 8.96
N THR A 103 4.79 -12.29 9.80
CA THR A 103 4.76 -12.43 11.25
C THR A 103 3.36 -12.05 11.75
N PRO A 104 2.70 -12.89 12.58
CA PRO A 104 1.40 -12.54 13.14
C PRO A 104 1.41 -11.19 13.85
N GLY A 105 0.37 -10.39 13.60
CA GLY A 105 0.22 -9.05 14.17
C GLY A 105 0.97 -7.93 13.45
N SER A 106 1.82 -8.25 12.46
CA SER A 106 2.53 -7.23 11.67
C SER A 106 1.57 -6.48 10.74
N ASP A 107 1.89 -5.22 10.47
CA ASP A 107 1.25 -4.48 9.38
C ASP A 107 1.54 -5.12 8.02
N GLN A 108 0.84 -4.64 6.99
CA GLN A 108 1.13 -5.04 5.62
C GLN A 108 2.50 -4.50 5.21
N ASP A 109 3.39 -5.41 4.83
CA ASP A 109 4.65 -5.09 4.20
C ASP A 109 4.74 -5.78 2.83
N CYS A 110 5.61 -5.26 1.97
CA CYS A 110 5.84 -5.84 0.65
C CYS A 110 7.32 -6.12 0.43
N VAL A 111 7.60 -7.19 -0.31
CA VAL A 111 8.94 -7.48 -0.80
C VAL A 111 8.95 -7.53 -2.32
N ASP A 112 10.02 -7.03 -2.92
CA ASP A 112 10.29 -7.20 -4.34
C ASP A 112 11.07 -8.49 -4.54
N LEU A 113 10.41 -9.48 -5.16
CA LEU A 113 10.99 -10.78 -5.47
C LEU A 113 11.49 -10.78 -6.92
N GLN A 114 12.75 -11.11 -7.12
CA GLN A 114 13.40 -11.15 -8.43
C GLN A 114 14.04 -12.53 -8.63
N VAL A 115 13.67 -13.21 -9.71
CA VAL A 115 14.34 -14.43 -10.15
C VAL A 115 15.67 -14.06 -10.79
N VAL A 116 16.74 -14.78 -10.47
CA VAL A 116 18.02 -14.67 -11.17
C VAL A 116 18.50 -16.04 -11.59
N PHE A 117 19.21 -16.13 -12.70
CA PHE A 117 19.76 -17.41 -13.14
C PHE A 117 21.07 -17.26 -13.91
N THR A 118 21.83 -18.34 -13.97
CA THR A 118 23.06 -18.47 -14.77
C THR A 118 22.93 -19.65 -15.72
N ARG A 119 23.61 -19.59 -16.88
CA ARG A 119 23.61 -20.64 -17.90
C ARG A 119 24.99 -21.31 -18.01
N PRO A 120 25.08 -22.65 -18.06
CA PRO A 120 26.29 -23.34 -18.46
C PRO A 120 26.76 -22.87 -19.85
N PRO A 121 28.07 -22.90 -20.15
CA PRO A 121 29.18 -23.32 -19.29
C PRO A 121 29.74 -22.17 -18.43
N GLN A 122 29.19 -20.97 -18.57
CA GLN A 122 29.72 -19.75 -17.96
C GLN A 122 28.78 -19.35 -16.82
N TRP A 123 29.17 -19.65 -15.59
CA TRP A 123 28.46 -19.27 -14.35
C TRP A 123 28.40 -17.73 -14.11
N ASN A 124 28.66 -16.95 -15.17
CA ASN A 124 28.55 -15.50 -15.29
C ASN A 124 28.29 -15.13 -16.77
N PRO A 125 27.53 -14.06 -17.05
CA PRO A 125 26.93 -13.13 -16.10
C PRO A 125 25.61 -13.63 -15.48
N LEU A 126 25.27 -13.10 -14.32
CA LEU A 126 23.95 -13.26 -13.69
C LEU A 126 22.88 -12.65 -14.60
N GLU A 127 21.92 -13.45 -15.04
CA GLU A 127 20.76 -12.98 -15.82
C GLU A 127 19.58 -12.69 -14.89
N TYR A 128 18.90 -11.57 -15.12
CA TYR A 128 17.67 -11.22 -14.42
C TYR A 128 16.47 -11.84 -15.13
N GLY A 129 15.69 -12.61 -14.38
CA GLY A 129 14.42 -13.20 -14.80
C GLY A 129 13.21 -12.32 -14.49
N PRO A 130 12.01 -12.92 -14.40
CA PRO A 130 10.81 -12.19 -13.97
C PRO A 130 10.92 -11.71 -12.51
N SER A 131 10.20 -10.63 -12.21
CA SER A 131 10.04 -10.11 -10.85
C SER A 131 8.57 -9.92 -10.50
N LYS A 132 8.29 -9.90 -9.19
CA LYS A 132 6.95 -9.64 -8.67
C LYS A 132 7.04 -9.04 -7.27
N LYS A 133 6.26 -7.98 -7.03
CA LYS A 133 6.04 -7.45 -5.69
C LYS A 133 5.03 -8.33 -4.97
N VAL A 134 5.39 -8.85 -3.80
CA VAL A 134 4.53 -9.68 -2.96
C VAL A 134 4.30 -8.95 -1.66
N CYS A 135 3.03 -8.60 -1.40
CA CYS A 135 2.61 -8.01 -0.14
C CYS A 135 1.99 -9.08 0.76
N LEU A 136 2.39 -9.08 2.03
CA LEU A 136 1.84 -9.92 3.08
C LEU A 136 1.49 -9.06 4.29
N GLN A 137 0.48 -9.47 5.02
CA GLN A 137 0.08 -8.81 6.27
C GLN A 137 -0.06 -9.83 7.39
N GLY A 138 0.21 -9.41 8.61
CA GLY A 138 0.08 -10.24 9.82
C GLY A 138 -1.22 -10.01 10.58
N ARG A 139 -2.00 -8.99 10.19
CA ARG A 139 -3.25 -8.63 10.86
C ARG A 139 -4.28 -8.04 9.91
N ILE A 140 -5.54 -8.16 10.31
CA ILE A 140 -6.63 -7.33 9.79
C ILE A 140 -7.44 -6.79 10.96
N VAL A 141 -8.05 -5.63 10.76
CA VAL A 141 -9.11 -5.15 11.62
C VAL A 141 -10.44 -5.24 10.88
N GLU A 142 -11.33 -6.04 11.43
CA GLU A 142 -12.71 -6.18 10.98
C GLU A 142 -13.58 -5.21 11.76
N TRP A 143 -14.07 -4.20 11.04
CA TRP A 143 -15.04 -3.26 11.58
C TRP A 143 -16.46 -3.77 11.38
N PRO A 144 -17.38 -3.48 12.32
CA PRO A 144 -18.80 -3.73 12.12
C PRO A 144 -19.31 -3.12 10.80
N TRP A 145 -20.09 -3.90 10.05
CA TRP A 145 -20.55 -3.51 8.70
C TRP A 145 -21.28 -2.15 8.67
N PHE A 146 -22.05 -1.82 9.71
CA PHE A 146 -22.81 -0.58 9.77
C PHE A 146 -21.89 0.65 9.95
N LEU A 147 -20.75 0.50 10.60
CA LEU A 147 -19.75 1.56 10.73
C LEU A 147 -19.05 1.80 9.38
N LEU A 148 -18.70 0.72 8.67
CA LEU A 148 -18.14 0.81 7.32
C LEU A 148 -19.14 1.44 6.33
N GLN A 149 -20.43 1.12 6.45
CA GLN A 149 -21.46 1.74 5.63
C GLN A 149 -21.61 3.24 5.92
N GLN A 150 -21.60 3.65 7.19
CA GLN A 150 -21.61 5.08 7.56
C GLN A 150 -20.40 5.82 7.02
N GLU A 151 -19.21 5.20 7.13
CA GLU A 151 -17.98 5.74 6.55
C GLU A 151 -18.14 5.90 5.03
N GLN A 152 -18.58 4.88 4.31
CA GLN A 152 -18.76 4.94 2.86
C GLN A 152 -19.78 6.01 2.43
N GLN A 153 -20.92 6.12 3.09
CA GLN A 153 -21.93 7.16 2.79
C GLN A 153 -21.37 8.56 3.00
N CYS A 154 -20.60 8.74 4.06
CA CYS A 154 -19.89 9.98 4.34
C CYS A 154 -18.89 10.31 3.22
N TRP A 155 -18.09 9.32 2.80
CA TRP A 155 -17.15 9.44 1.69
C TRP A 155 -17.82 9.86 0.38
N GLU A 156 -18.93 9.21 0.03
CA GLU A 156 -19.69 9.51 -1.18
C GLU A 156 -20.29 10.93 -1.13
N ARG A 157 -20.86 11.34 0.01
CA ARG A 157 -21.35 12.71 0.21
C ARG A 157 -20.22 13.73 0.04
N PHE A 158 -19.09 13.53 0.70
CA PHE A 158 -17.96 14.45 0.61
C PHE A 158 -17.38 14.54 -0.80
N ARG A 159 -17.24 13.41 -1.50
CA ARG A 159 -16.82 13.39 -2.89
C ARG A 159 -17.73 14.26 -3.74
N ASN A 160 -19.04 14.06 -3.63
CA ASN A 160 -20.03 14.79 -4.44
C ASN A 160 -19.98 16.30 -4.18
N VAL A 161 -19.83 16.73 -2.92
CA VAL A 161 -19.71 18.15 -2.56
C VAL A 161 -18.37 18.70 -3.07
N PHE A 162 -17.27 18.01 -2.78
CA PHE A 162 -15.94 18.49 -3.14
C PHE A 162 -15.74 18.59 -4.65
N GLU A 163 -16.09 17.55 -5.43
CA GLU A 163 -15.96 17.56 -6.90
C GLU A 163 -16.90 18.59 -7.56
N LYS A 164 -18.05 18.92 -6.95
CA LYS A 164 -18.96 19.96 -7.44
C LYS A 164 -18.39 21.37 -7.29
N TYR A 165 -17.55 21.59 -6.27
CA TYR A 165 -17.18 22.94 -5.84
C TYR A 165 -15.68 23.25 -5.94
N VAL A 166 -14.82 22.23 -5.98
CA VAL A 166 -13.36 22.37 -6.09
C VAL A 166 -12.90 21.77 -7.40
N VAL A 167 -12.27 22.59 -8.24
CA VAL A 167 -11.71 22.15 -9.51
C VAL A 167 -10.43 21.36 -9.23
N VAL A 168 -10.53 20.04 -9.25
CA VAL A 168 -9.37 19.15 -9.20
C VAL A 168 -8.73 19.10 -10.60
N PRO A 169 -7.42 19.31 -10.75
CA PRO A 169 -6.73 19.15 -12.03
C PRO A 169 -6.98 17.73 -12.58
N ARG A 170 -7.54 17.63 -13.79
CA ARG A 170 -7.71 16.35 -14.51
C ARG A 170 -6.38 15.94 -15.16
N PRO A 171 -6.06 14.65 -15.27
CA PRO A 171 -6.90 13.48 -15.01
C PRO A 171 -6.88 13.00 -13.55
N VAL A 172 -8.03 12.52 -13.06
CA VAL A 172 -8.15 11.86 -11.75
C VAL A 172 -7.87 10.35 -11.95
N PRO A 173 -6.83 9.78 -11.33
CA PRO A 173 -6.58 8.33 -11.30
C PRO A 173 -7.79 7.52 -10.82
N ALA A 174 -7.86 6.24 -11.19
CA ALA A 174 -8.84 5.31 -10.64
C ALA A 174 -8.77 5.28 -9.09
N PRO A 175 -9.89 5.09 -8.38
CA PRO A 175 -9.92 5.14 -6.92
C PRO A 175 -8.91 4.19 -6.27
N PRO A 176 -8.23 4.61 -5.17
CA PRO A 176 -8.35 5.93 -4.54
C PRO A 176 -7.58 7.01 -5.31
N GLY A 177 -8.30 8.02 -5.80
CA GLY A 177 -7.73 9.19 -6.44
C GLY A 177 -7.10 10.16 -5.43
N PRO A 178 -6.57 11.30 -5.88
CA PRO A 178 -5.98 12.32 -5.01
C PRO A 178 -6.95 12.84 -3.94
N VAL A 179 -8.24 13.01 -4.28
CA VAL A 179 -9.25 13.47 -3.32
C VAL A 179 -9.48 12.45 -2.22
N GLU A 180 -9.62 11.16 -2.59
CA GLU A 180 -9.80 10.09 -1.63
C GLU A 180 -8.60 9.94 -0.70
N ARG A 181 -7.38 10.07 -1.25
CA ARG A 181 -6.16 10.04 -0.44
C ARG A 181 -6.05 11.23 0.51
N TRP A 182 -6.42 12.43 0.06
CA TRP A 182 -6.42 13.62 0.92
C TRP A 182 -7.41 13.48 2.06
N ILE A 183 -8.67 13.15 1.77
CA ILE A 183 -9.68 12.99 2.82
C ILE A 183 -9.26 11.88 3.80
N ALA A 184 -8.63 10.81 3.32
CA ALA A 184 -8.19 9.70 4.15
C ALA A 184 -7.04 10.10 5.08
N SER A 185 -6.28 11.14 4.73
CA SER A 185 -5.18 11.65 5.56
C SER A 185 -5.64 12.67 6.61
N LEU A 186 -6.80 13.32 6.44
CA LEU A 186 -7.31 14.32 7.37
C LEU A 186 -7.52 13.74 8.78
N ARG A 187 -6.89 14.34 9.79
CA ARG A 187 -7.03 13.99 11.21
C ARG A 187 -7.16 15.23 12.08
N GLY A 188 -7.68 15.05 13.29
CA GLY A 188 -7.71 16.10 14.31
C GLY A 188 -8.54 17.32 13.92
N ASP A 189 -8.02 18.49 14.25
CA ASP A 189 -8.67 19.79 13.98
C ASP A 189 -8.85 20.06 12.49
N GLU A 190 -7.95 19.57 11.64
CA GLU A 190 -8.07 19.74 10.19
C GLU A 190 -9.27 18.97 9.65
N ALA A 191 -9.45 17.71 10.09
CA ALA A 191 -10.64 16.93 9.74
C ALA A 191 -11.93 17.57 10.25
N ALA A 192 -11.92 18.13 11.47
CA ALA A 192 -13.07 18.82 12.03
C ALA A 192 -13.43 20.09 11.24
N THR A 193 -12.41 20.86 10.83
CA THR A 193 -12.56 22.10 10.07
C THR A 193 -13.09 21.84 8.66
N VAL A 194 -12.44 20.94 7.90
CA VAL A 194 -12.88 20.59 6.53
C VAL A 194 -14.31 20.04 6.54
N ARG A 195 -14.65 19.23 7.55
CA ARG A 195 -16.04 18.78 7.72
C ARG A 195 -17.01 19.94 7.93
N ALA A 196 -16.69 20.88 8.82
CA ALA A 196 -17.57 22.00 9.11
C ALA A 196 -17.78 22.92 7.90
N GLU A 197 -16.72 23.16 7.13
CA GLU A 197 -16.77 23.90 5.86
C GLU A 197 -17.68 23.22 4.85
N LEU A 198 -17.54 21.91 4.66
CA LEU A 198 -18.35 21.13 3.72
C LEU A 198 -19.82 21.03 4.16
N ASP A 199 -20.09 20.78 5.45
CA ASP A 199 -21.45 20.80 6.02
C ASP A 199 -22.11 22.18 5.86
N THR A 200 -21.32 23.26 5.93
CA THR A 200 -21.80 24.64 5.73
C THR A 200 -22.15 24.89 4.26
N VAL A 201 -21.27 24.49 3.33
CA VAL A 201 -21.50 24.63 1.88
C VAL A 201 -22.81 23.98 1.43
N GLU A 202 -23.20 22.86 2.02
CA GLU A 202 -24.47 22.19 1.71
C GLU A 202 -25.71 22.92 2.24
N GLN A 203 -25.57 23.80 3.21
CA GLN A 203 -26.68 24.55 3.82
C GLN A 203 -26.82 25.98 3.28
N LEU A 204 -25.79 26.53 2.63
CA LEU A 204 -25.81 27.89 2.10
C LEU A 204 -26.75 28.04 0.90
N ASP A 205 -27.41 29.19 0.82
CA ASP A 205 -28.16 29.56 -0.37
C ASP A 205 -27.21 30.19 -1.39
N HIS A 206 -27.00 29.52 -2.51
CA HIS A 206 -26.11 29.97 -3.58
C HIS A 206 -26.42 31.38 -4.11
N ALA A 207 -27.68 31.80 -4.11
CA ALA A 207 -28.09 33.09 -4.64
C ALA A 207 -27.85 34.24 -3.64
N ARG A 208 -27.87 33.93 -2.34
CA ARG A 208 -27.70 34.92 -1.27
C ARG A 208 -26.28 34.97 -0.72
N ASP A 209 -25.65 33.81 -0.59
CA ASP A 209 -24.41 33.62 0.18
C ASP A 209 -23.19 33.38 -0.74
N GLY A 210 -23.24 33.91 -1.96
CA GLY A 210 -22.28 33.61 -3.04
C GLY A 210 -20.82 33.94 -2.72
N ASP A 211 -20.55 35.08 -2.09
CA ASP A 211 -19.19 35.51 -1.74
C ASP A 211 -18.59 34.61 -0.64
N PHE A 212 -19.37 34.34 0.42
CA PHE A 212 -18.94 33.46 1.51
C PHE A 212 -18.71 32.02 1.02
N LEU A 213 -19.53 31.55 0.10
CA LEU A 213 -19.32 30.27 -0.57
C LEU A 213 -18.02 30.25 -1.40
N ALA A 214 -17.66 31.34 -2.08
CA ALA A 214 -16.42 31.44 -2.82
C ALA A 214 -15.19 31.39 -1.89
N GLU A 215 -15.28 32.02 -0.70
CA GLU A 215 -14.24 31.95 0.32
C GLU A 215 -14.03 30.53 0.84
N ILE A 216 -15.09 29.81 1.20
CA ILE A 216 -14.99 28.41 1.67
C ILE A 216 -14.38 27.52 0.57
N ARG A 217 -14.79 27.72 -0.70
CA ARG A 217 -14.20 26.98 -1.83
C ARG A 217 -12.72 27.25 -1.99
N ALA A 218 -12.29 28.50 -1.86
CA ALA A 218 -10.89 28.88 -1.96
C ALA A 218 -10.06 28.25 -0.84
N ASP A 219 -10.56 28.22 0.39
CA ASP A 219 -9.85 27.59 1.51
C ASP A 219 -9.73 26.06 1.35
N LEU A 220 -10.83 25.38 0.99
CA LEU A 220 -10.83 23.94 0.70
C LEU A 220 -9.85 23.58 -0.43
N ALA A 221 -9.84 24.37 -1.51
CA ALA A 221 -8.89 24.20 -2.60
C ALA A 221 -7.44 24.43 -2.15
N ALA A 222 -7.19 25.45 -1.35
CA ALA A 222 -5.86 25.75 -0.83
C ALA A 222 -5.35 24.63 0.10
N ARG A 223 -6.20 24.08 0.97
CA ARG A 223 -5.86 22.91 1.82
C ARG A 223 -5.48 21.70 0.98
N PHE A 224 -6.32 21.36 0.00
CA PHE A 224 -6.05 20.25 -0.90
C PHE A 224 -4.72 20.45 -1.66
N LEU A 225 -4.46 21.65 -2.17
CA LEU A 225 -3.20 21.95 -2.87
C LEU A 225 -1.98 21.90 -1.94
N ARG A 226 -2.11 22.34 -0.68
CA ARG A 226 -1.03 22.20 0.33
C ARG A 226 -0.70 20.74 0.58
N TRP A 227 -1.72 19.90 0.79
CA TRP A 227 -1.53 18.46 0.93
C TRP A 227 -0.95 17.84 -0.35
N ALA A 228 -1.45 18.21 -1.53
CA ALA A 228 -0.99 17.62 -2.78
C ALA A 228 0.50 17.89 -3.06
N ASN A 229 1.03 18.99 -2.53
CA ASN A 229 2.44 19.37 -2.64
C ASN A 229 3.32 18.87 -1.49
N SER A 230 2.73 18.30 -0.43
CA SER A 230 3.45 17.76 0.73
C SER A 230 4.07 16.38 0.44
N GLU A 231 4.83 15.87 1.40
CA GLU A 231 5.39 14.50 1.35
C GLU A 231 4.33 13.40 1.41
N ASP A 232 3.08 13.72 1.75
CA ASP A 232 1.95 12.78 1.78
C ASP A 232 1.07 12.90 0.53
N GLY A 233 1.40 13.84 -0.37
CA GLY A 233 0.66 14.12 -1.59
C GLY A 233 0.91 13.09 -2.70
N PRO A 234 0.18 13.17 -3.82
CA PRO A 234 0.31 12.22 -4.93
C PRO A 234 1.71 12.18 -5.57
N GLY A 235 2.52 13.23 -5.41
CA GLY A 235 3.92 13.29 -5.88
C GLY A 235 4.94 12.61 -4.97
N ALA A 236 4.55 12.14 -3.77
CA ALA A 236 5.42 11.43 -2.84
C ALA A 236 6.00 10.12 -3.42
N VAL A 237 5.26 9.49 -4.34
CA VAL A 237 5.67 8.24 -4.99
C VAL A 237 6.76 8.47 -6.05
N ASP A 238 6.84 9.68 -6.63
CA ASP A 238 7.81 10.06 -7.67
C ASP A 238 9.05 10.80 -7.14
N ARG A 239 9.04 11.25 -5.88
CA ARG A 239 10.20 11.86 -5.22
C ARG A 239 11.14 10.82 -4.62
N SER A 240 11.52 9.80 -5.40
CA SER A 240 12.81 9.15 -5.17
C SER A 240 13.89 10.14 -5.59
N PRO A 241 14.92 10.42 -4.77
CA PRO A 241 16.02 11.27 -5.21
C PRO A 241 16.63 10.64 -6.47
N PRO A 242 17.01 11.44 -7.48
CA PRO A 242 17.81 10.90 -8.57
C PRO A 242 19.03 10.22 -7.96
N ARG A 243 19.21 8.93 -8.27
CA ARG A 243 20.44 8.19 -7.93
C ARG A 243 21.61 9.08 -8.32
N SER A 244 22.38 9.51 -7.33
CA SER A 244 23.64 10.19 -7.56
C SER A 244 24.55 9.17 -8.25
N ASP A 245 24.82 9.37 -9.54
CA ASP A 245 25.92 8.66 -10.21
C ASP A 245 27.20 8.98 -9.44
N PRO A 246 27.95 7.98 -8.92
CA PRO A 246 29.26 8.24 -8.36
C PRO A 246 30.16 8.72 -9.50
N GLY A 247 30.77 9.88 -9.25
CA GLY A 247 31.62 10.60 -10.18
C GLY A 247 32.63 9.70 -10.89
N ARG A 248 32.68 9.89 -12.21
CA ARG A 248 33.81 9.52 -13.04
C ARG A 248 34.93 10.52 -12.75
N ASP A 249 35.70 10.25 -11.69
CA ASP A 249 36.93 10.98 -11.47
C ASP A 249 37.93 10.60 -12.57
N SER A 250 38.29 11.62 -13.33
CA SER A 250 39.39 11.58 -14.28
C SER A 250 40.70 11.56 -13.49
N SER A 251 41.51 10.52 -13.69
CA SER A 251 42.98 10.55 -13.65
C SER A 251 43.51 9.36 -14.42
#